data_AF-D7A705-F1
#
_entry.id   AF-D7A705-F1
#
_cell.length_a   1.000
_cell.length_b   1.000
_cell.length_c   1.000
_cell.angle_alpha   90.00
_cell.angle_beta   90.00
_cell.angle_gamma   90.00
#
_symmetry.space_group_name_H-M   'P 1'
#
loop_
_entity.id
_entity.type
_entity.pdbx_description
1 polymer ?
#
loop_
_entity_poly.entity_id
_entity_poly.type
_entity_poly.pdbx_seq_one_letter_code
_entity_poly.pdbx_strand_id
1 'polypeptide(L)'
;MSKATRNAARTLVAGLMTLALAGAALAQDGGQTPGLGIAPGVTPGVTKAAPQAPTAGLINDYPTVARADYIFGCMAANGQSRPALEKCSCSIDTIATILPYEKYQEAETILRMVQVPGQASEVFRSTGMFRDIVAEMRRAQAEAEVTCFY
;
A
#
# COMPACT_ATOMS: atom_id res chain seq x y z
N MET A 1 27.82 -29.54 36.54
CA MET A 1 26.38 -29.19 36.52
C MET A 1 25.82 -29.63 35.17
N SER A 2 24.96 -30.65 35.20
CA SER A 2 24.84 -31.66 34.13
C SER A 2 23.83 -31.27 33.05
N LYS A 3 24.12 -31.62 31.78
CA LYS A 3 23.30 -31.37 30.57
C LYS A 3 21.87 -31.93 30.64
N ALA A 4 21.56 -32.76 31.64
CA ALA A 4 20.28 -33.42 31.87
C ALA A 4 19.10 -32.46 32.13
N THR A 5 19.33 -31.25 32.67
CA THR A 5 18.25 -30.32 33.03
C THR A 5 17.70 -29.49 31.86
N ARG A 6 18.37 -29.46 30.69
CA ARG A 6 17.92 -28.68 29.51
C ARG A 6 16.90 -29.41 28.64
N ASN A 7 16.84 -30.74 28.68
CA ASN A 7 15.91 -31.50 27.83
C ASN A 7 14.49 -31.59 28.39
N ALA A 8 14.28 -31.35 29.69
CA ALA A 8 12.96 -31.40 30.32
C ALA A 8 12.03 -30.23 29.92
N ALA A 9 12.59 -29.11 29.45
CA ALA A 9 11.80 -27.92 29.06
C ALA A 9 11.30 -27.96 27.60
N ARG A 10 11.75 -28.92 26.79
CA ARG A 10 11.42 -29.01 25.35
C ARG A 10 10.19 -29.87 25.04
N THR A 11 9.67 -30.62 26.01
CA THR A 11 8.62 -31.63 25.81
C THR A 11 7.20 -31.19 26.21
N LEU A 12 6.98 -29.93 26.59
CA LEU A 12 5.68 -29.45 27.09
C LEU A 12 4.87 -28.54 26.14
N VAL A 13 5.37 -28.22 24.94
CA VAL A 13 4.63 -27.35 23.98
C VAL A 13 4.04 -28.15 22.80
N ALA A 14 4.24 -29.46 22.78
CA ALA A 14 3.66 -30.36 21.78
C ALA A 14 2.39 -31.02 22.33
N GLY A 15 1.27 -30.29 22.33
CA GLY A 15 -0.03 -30.87 22.64
C GLY A 15 -1.08 -29.84 22.98
N LEU A 16 -2.25 -29.96 22.34
CA LEU A 16 -3.47 -29.18 22.50
C LEU A 16 -3.54 -27.83 21.78
N MET A 17 -3.79 -27.87 20.47
CA MET A 17 -4.95 -27.17 19.91
C MET A 17 -5.23 -27.69 18.49
N THR A 18 -5.93 -28.82 18.43
CA THR A 18 -6.69 -29.25 17.25
C THR A 18 -8.11 -29.54 17.69
N LEU A 19 -9.04 -29.23 16.78
CA LEU A 19 -10.51 -29.24 16.82
C LEU A 19 -11.13 -27.93 17.33
N ALA A 20 -12.14 -27.33 16.68
CA ALA A 20 -12.78 -27.50 15.38
C ALA A 20 -13.86 -26.39 15.29
N LEU A 21 -14.42 -26.18 14.09
CA LEU A 21 -15.62 -25.41 13.69
C LEU A 21 -15.21 -24.30 12.69
N ALA A 22 -15.19 -24.60 11.38
CA ALA A 22 -16.36 -24.67 10.50
C ALA A 22 -17.14 -23.34 10.45
N GLY A 23 -17.08 -22.65 9.30
CA GLY A 23 -18.08 -21.65 8.95
C GLY A 23 -17.53 -20.44 8.18
N ALA A 24 -18.04 -20.29 6.95
CA ALA A 24 -18.02 -19.10 6.10
C ALA A 24 -16.71 -18.74 5.37
N ALA A 25 -16.44 -19.49 4.30
CA ALA A 25 -15.98 -18.87 3.07
C ALA A 25 -17.03 -17.84 2.63
N LEU A 26 -16.71 -16.55 2.68
CA LEU A 26 -17.37 -15.56 1.84
C LEU A 26 -16.51 -15.37 0.60
N ALA A 27 -16.85 -16.15 -0.42
CA ALA A 27 -16.53 -15.84 -1.80
C ALA A 27 -17.08 -14.45 -2.12
N GLN A 28 -16.21 -13.51 -2.53
CA GLN A 28 -16.64 -12.28 -3.19
C GLN A 28 -16.78 -12.56 -4.69
N ASP A 29 -17.81 -13.33 -5.07
CA ASP A 29 -18.33 -13.29 -6.43
C ASP A 29 -19.38 -12.18 -6.50
N GLY A 30 -18.91 -10.94 -6.71
CA GLY A 30 -19.75 -9.81 -7.07
C GLY A 30 -20.19 -9.91 -8.52
N GLY A 31 -20.92 -10.97 -8.85
CA GLY A 31 -21.58 -11.13 -10.14
C GLY A 31 -22.59 -10.01 -10.37
N GLN A 32 -22.32 -9.22 -11.40
CA GLN A 32 -23.24 -8.35 -12.11
C GLN A 32 -24.60 -9.04 -12.30
N THR A 33 -25.62 -8.63 -11.54
CA THR A 33 -27.01 -8.93 -11.88
C THR A 33 -27.55 -7.77 -12.72
N PRO A 34 -28.03 -7.99 -13.96
CA PRO A 34 -28.83 -7.01 -14.67
C PRO A 34 -30.27 -7.10 -14.11
N GLY A 35 -30.44 -6.59 -12.89
CA GLY A 35 -31.75 -6.43 -12.27
C GLY A 35 -32.42 -5.17 -12.79
N LEU A 36 -33.31 -5.32 -13.76
CA LEU A 36 -34.26 -4.29 -14.21
C LEU A 36 -35.30 -4.05 -13.09
N GLY A 37 -34.85 -3.47 -11.97
CA GLY A 37 -35.70 -3.04 -10.86
C GLY A 37 -36.23 -1.64 -11.13
N ILE A 38 -37.37 -1.55 -11.82
CA ILE A 38 -38.04 -0.30 -12.15
C ILE A 38 -38.72 0.22 -10.87
N ALA A 39 -38.04 1.07 -10.11
CA ALA A 39 -38.70 1.89 -9.11
C ALA A 39 -39.63 2.90 -9.83
N PRO A 40 -40.89 3.05 -9.42
CA PRO A 40 -41.79 4.06 -10.00
C PRO A 40 -41.31 5.45 -9.55
N GLY A 41 -40.47 6.08 -10.38
CA GLY A 41 -39.91 7.40 -10.11
C GLY A 41 -38.62 7.74 -10.85
N VAL A 42 -37.97 6.77 -11.50
CA VAL A 42 -36.78 7.04 -12.34
C VAL A 42 -37.24 7.41 -13.74
N THR A 43 -37.18 8.70 -14.09
CA THR A 43 -37.20 9.11 -15.49
C THR A 43 -35.91 8.60 -16.16
N PRO A 44 -36.00 7.80 -17.23
CA PRO A 44 -34.82 7.45 -18.01
C PRO A 44 -34.36 8.72 -18.73
N GLY A 45 -33.27 9.35 -18.28
CA GLY A 45 -32.67 10.42 -19.07
C GLY A 45 -31.91 11.54 -18.38
N VAL A 46 -31.61 11.48 -17.08
CA VAL A 46 -30.69 12.48 -16.48
C VAL A 46 -29.62 11.79 -15.64
N THR A 47 -28.62 11.21 -16.31
CA THR A 47 -27.30 11.07 -15.70
C THR A 47 -26.70 12.47 -15.64
N LYS A 48 -26.88 13.16 -14.51
CA LYS A 48 -26.08 14.36 -14.23
C LYS A 48 -24.64 13.88 -14.13
N ALA A 49 -23.82 14.20 -15.13
CA ALA A 49 -22.38 13.95 -15.07
C ALA A 49 -21.86 14.51 -13.75
N ALA A 50 -21.11 13.69 -13.00
CA ALA A 50 -20.43 14.17 -11.81
C ALA A 50 -19.56 15.36 -12.23
N PRO A 51 -19.55 16.47 -11.47
CA PRO A 51 -18.67 17.58 -11.77
C PRO A 51 -17.25 17.06 -11.81
N GLN A 52 -16.63 17.11 -12.99
CA GLN A 52 -15.21 16.90 -13.14
C GLN A 52 -14.56 18.06 -12.40
N ALA A 53 -13.87 17.74 -11.30
CA ALA A 53 -13.04 18.73 -10.62
C ALA A 53 -12.11 19.35 -11.66
N PRO A 54 -11.92 20.68 -11.65
CA PRO A 54 -10.99 21.30 -12.58
C PRO A 54 -9.64 20.61 -12.43
N THR A 55 -9.09 20.10 -13.53
CA THR A 55 -7.65 20.00 -13.70
C THR A 55 -7.13 21.44 -13.73
N ALA A 56 -7.10 22.08 -12.56
CA ALA A 56 -5.97 22.94 -12.26
C ALA A 56 -4.75 22.12 -12.65
N GLY A 57 -3.79 22.68 -13.36
CA GLY A 57 -2.51 21.99 -13.57
C GLY A 57 -2.00 21.61 -12.19
N LEU A 58 -2.27 20.37 -11.76
CA LEU A 58 -1.85 19.89 -10.47
C LEU A 58 -0.35 19.80 -10.65
N ILE A 59 0.40 20.46 -9.79
CA ILE A 59 1.86 20.27 -9.67
C ILE A 59 2.14 18.84 -9.14
N ASN A 60 1.18 17.90 -9.27
CA ASN A 60 0.94 16.83 -8.34
C ASN A 60 -0.09 15.82 -8.90
N ASP A 61 0.23 15.09 -9.97
CA ASP A 61 -0.71 14.21 -10.70
C ASP A 61 -1.05 12.87 -10.00
N TYR A 62 -0.81 12.74 -8.70
CA TYR A 62 -1.10 11.48 -7.99
C TYR A 62 -2.58 11.39 -7.61
N PRO A 63 -3.26 10.26 -7.94
CA PRO A 63 -4.61 9.99 -7.49
C PRO A 63 -4.72 10.00 -5.96
N THR A 64 -5.86 10.48 -5.45
CA THR A 64 -6.11 10.58 -4.01
C THR A 64 -5.90 9.25 -3.27
N VAL A 65 -6.27 8.12 -3.90
CA VAL A 65 -6.06 6.79 -3.32
C VAL A 65 -4.58 6.51 -3.09
N ALA A 66 -3.72 6.80 -4.07
CA ALA A 66 -2.28 6.59 -3.94
C ALA A 66 -1.65 7.50 -2.87
N ARG A 67 -2.08 8.76 -2.81
CA ARG A 67 -1.65 9.68 -1.74
C ARG A 67 -2.04 9.15 -0.37
N ALA A 68 -3.29 8.71 -0.21
CA ALA A 68 -3.80 8.21 1.06
C ALA A 68 -3.04 6.95 1.50
N ASP A 69 -2.82 5.99 0.60
CA ASP A 69 -2.07 4.77 0.88
C ASP A 69 -0.64 5.08 1.35
N TYR A 70 0.04 6.01 0.68
CA TYR A 70 1.36 6.48 1.12
C TYR A 70 1.30 7.11 2.51
N ILE A 71 0.36 8.02 2.75
CA ILE A 71 0.22 8.73 4.03
C ILE A 71 -0.02 7.73 5.17
N PHE A 72 -0.89 6.74 4.97
CA PHE A 72 -1.13 5.71 5.98
C PHE A 72 0.12 4.88 6.27
N GLY A 73 0.88 4.51 5.24
CA GLY A 73 2.17 3.81 5.39
C GLY A 73 3.21 4.66 6.13
N CYS A 74 3.36 5.92 5.73
CA CYS A 74 4.28 6.87 6.36
C CYS A 74 3.93 7.11 7.84
N MET A 75 2.65 7.31 8.16
CA MET A 75 2.21 7.48 9.54
C MET A 75 2.49 6.25 10.40
N ALA A 76 2.42 5.04 9.83
CA ALA A 76 2.69 3.80 10.55
C ALA A 76 4.16 3.71 11.00
N ALA A 77 5.08 4.29 10.22
CA ALA A 77 6.49 4.40 10.58
C ALA A 77 6.80 5.58 11.52
N ASN A 78 5.94 6.61 11.57
CA ASN A 78 6.24 7.90 12.21
C ASN A 78 5.31 8.29 13.38
N GLY A 79 4.54 7.33 13.92
CA GLY A 79 3.84 7.51 15.20
C GLY A 79 2.36 7.89 15.12
N GLN A 80 1.70 7.76 13.97
CA GLN A 80 0.23 7.80 13.83
C GLN A 80 -0.46 9.03 14.50
N SER A 81 0.17 10.20 14.42
CA SER A 81 -0.31 11.43 15.06
C SER A 81 -0.70 12.50 14.03
N ARG A 82 -1.41 13.55 14.46
CA ARG A 82 -1.71 14.70 13.59
C ARG A 82 -0.43 15.37 13.04
N PRO A 83 0.61 15.65 13.85
CA PRO A 83 1.88 16.15 13.32
C PRO A 83 2.55 15.20 12.31
N ALA A 84 2.46 13.88 12.52
CA ALA A 84 2.97 12.90 11.55
C ALA A 84 2.18 12.96 10.24
N LEU A 85 0.85 13.11 10.29
CA LEU A 85 0.02 13.29 9.10
C LEU A 85 0.43 14.54 8.31
N GLU A 86 0.70 15.66 8.97
CA GLU A 86 1.17 16.90 8.32
C GLU A 86 2.51 16.68 7.59
N LYS A 87 3.50 16.08 8.27
CA LYS A 87 4.80 15.76 7.66
C LYS A 87 4.70 14.74 6.52
N CYS A 88 3.91 13.68 6.71
CA CYS A 88 3.69 12.67 5.68
C CYS A 88 2.95 13.21 4.45
N SER A 89 2.03 14.16 4.63
CA SER A 89 1.36 14.85 3.54
C SER A 89 2.33 15.73 2.75
N CYS A 90 3.17 16.51 3.45
CA CYS A 90 4.27 17.26 2.82
C CYS A 90 5.20 16.35 2.02
N SER A 91 5.54 15.18 2.56
CA SER A 91 6.47 14.24 1.94
C SER A 91 5.95 13.72 0.58
N ILE A 92 4.69 13.28 0.51
CA ILE A 92 4.13 12.79 -0.77
C ILE A 92 3.97 13.90 -1.80
N ASP A 93 3.64 15.10 -1.35
CA ASP A 93 3.52 16.26 -2.24
C ASP A 93 4.87 16.66 -2.82
N THR A 94 5.96 16.53 -2.05
CA THR A 94 7.34 16.76 -2.48
C THR A 94 7.82 15.66 -3.43
N ILE A 95 7.52 14.39 -3.14
CA ILE A 95 7.87 13.28 -4.05
C ILE A 95 7.25 13.49 -5.43
N ALA A 96 6.00 13.92 -5.48
CA ALA A 96 5.26 14.11 -6.72
C ALA A 96 5.69 15.35 -7.54
N THR A 97 6.51 16.25 -6.99
CA THR A 97 7.16 17.31 -7.80
C THR A 97 8.40 16.78 -8.54
N ILE A 98 8.98 15.68 -8.06
CA ILE A 98 10.22 15.08 -8.58
C ILE A 98 9.89 13.90 -9.51
N LEU A 99 8.89 13.10 -9.14
CA LEU A 99 8.53 11.86 -9.81
C LEU A 99 7.11 11.91 -10.39
N PRO A 100 6.94 11.59 -11.69
CA PRO A 100 5.62 11.38 -12.25
C PRO A 100 4.99 10.09 -11.70
N TYR A 101 3.66 10.03 -11.70
CA TYR A 101 2.90 8.97 -11.05
C TYR A 101 3.21 7.57 -11.58
N GLU A 102 3.44 7.44 -12.89
CA GLU A 102 3.79 6.17 -13.53
C GLU A 102 5.09 5.61 -12.96
N LYS A 103 6.09 6.47 -12.75
CA LYS A 103 7.38 6.07 -12.18
C LYS A 103 7.30 5.75 -10.70
N TYR A 104 6.43 6.44 -9.98
CA TYR A 104 6.10 6.09 -8.61
C TYR A 104 5.49 4.68 -8.50
N GLN A 105 4.48 4.36 -9.31
CA GLN A 105 3.86 3.02 -9.30
C GLN A 105 4.83 1.91 -9.68
N GLU A 106 5.67 2.13 -10.70
CA GLU A 106 6.73 1.20 -11.09
C GLU A 106 7.68 0.95 -9.90
N ALA A 107 8.16 2.03 -9.27
CA ALA A 107 9.07 1.94 -8.13
C ALA A 107 8.44 1.25 -6.92
N GLU A 108 7.20 1.57 -6.57
CA GLU A 108 6.48 0.90 -5.48
C GLU A 108 6.33 -0.60 -5.73
N THR A 109 6.01 -0.99 -6.96
CA THR A 109 5.86 -2.39 -7.34
C THR A 109 7.18 -3.13 -7.18
N ILE A 110 8.28 -2.56 -7.69
CA ILE A 110 9.61 -3.12 -7.55
C ILE A 110 9.99 -3.22 -6.07
N LEU A 111 9.75 -2.16 -5.28
CA LEU A 111 10.04 -2.13 -3.85
C LEU A 111 9.28 -3.20 -3.05
N ARG A 112 8.04 -3.53 -3.45
CA ARG A 112 7.29 -4.65 -2.86
C ARG A 112 7.90 -6.00 -3.22
N MET A 113 8.28 -6.19 -4.48
CA MET A 113 8.86 -7.47 -4.95
C MET A 113 10.24 -7.75 -4.36
N VAL A 114 11.07 -6.72 -4.15
CA VAL A 114 12.39 -6.88 -3.50
C VAL A 114 12.29 -7.18 -1.99
N GLN A 115 11.13 -7.01 -1.36
CA GLN A 115 10.94 -7.38 0.04
C GLN A 115 10.53 -8.87 0.21
N VAL A 116 10.07 -9.53 -0.86
CA VAL A 116 9.70 -10.94 -0.82
C VAL A 116 10.95 -11.81 -0.56
N PRO A 117 10.95 -12.70 0.44
CA PRO A 117 12.08 -13.58 0.71
C PRO A 117 12.23 -14.66 -0.38
N GLY A 118 13.47 -15.12 -0.60
CA GLY A 118 13.78 -16.22 -1.52
C GLY A 118 14.41 -15.80 -2.85
N GLN A 119 14.69 -16.77 -3.71
CA GLN A 119 15.41 -16.55 -4.98
C GLN A 119 14.62 -15.72 -6.00
N ALA A 120 13.29 -15.72 -5.91
CA ALA A 120 12.42 -15.00 -6.85
C ALA A 120 12.64 -13.48 -6.81
N SER A 121 13.02 -12.91 -5.66
CA SER A 121 13.31 -11.48 -5.55
C SER A 121 14.71 -11.10 -6.04
N GLU A 122 15.58 -12.07 -6.30
CA GLU A 122 16.93 -11.80 -6.81
C GLU A 122 16.90 -11.17 -8.20
N VAL A 123 15.96 -11.57 -9.06
CA VAL A 123 15.76 -10.94 -10.38
C VAL A 123 15.47 -9.45 -10.23
N PHE A 124 14.66 -9.07 -9.23
CA PHE A 124 14.31 -7.67 -8.99
C PHE A 124 15.48 -6.85 -8.43
N ARG A 125 16.34 -7.45 -7.59
CA ARG A 125 17.54 -6.78 -7.02
C ARG A 125 18.69 -6.66 -8.02
N SER A 126 18.87 -7.66 -8.87
CA SER A 126 20.01 -7.77 -9.80
C SER A 126 19.80 -7.09 -11.15
N THR A 127 18.56 -6.80 -11.55
CA THR A 127 18.25 -6.11 -12.81
C THR A 127 18.60 -4.61 -12.73
N GLY A 128 19.49 -4.14 -13.61
CA GLY A 128 19.97 -2.74 -13.62
C GLY A 128 18.84 -1.70 -13.74
N MET A 129 17.93 -1.89 -14.70
CA MET A 129 16.78 -1.00 -14.91
C MET A 129 15.93 -0.82 -13.63
N PHE A 130 15.69 -1.90 -12.88
CA PHE A 130 14.91 -1.82 -11.64
C PHE A 130 15.66 -1.09 -10.53
N ARG A 131 16.99 -1.23 -10.48
CA ARG A 131 17.81 -0.45 -9.54
C ARG A 131 17.75 1.04 -9.86
N ASP A 132 17.78 1.41 -11.14
CA ASP A 132 17.73 2.81 -11.55
C ASP A 132 16.39 3.45 -11.18
N ILE A 133 15.27 2.75 -11.40
CA ILE A 133 13.93 3.20 -10.99
C ILE A 133 13.84 3.37 -9.47
N VAL A 134 14.35 2.39 -8.70
CA VAL A 134 14.37 2.48 -7.24
C VAL A 134 15.29 3.61 -6.77
N ALA A 135 16.42 3.83 -7.41
CA ALA A 135 17.35 4.90 -7.06
C ALA A 135 16.72 6.29 -7.22
N GLU A 136 15.94 6.50 -8.29
CA GLU A 136 15.16 7.73 -8.47
C GLU A 136 14.15 7.94 -7.34
N MET A 137 13.39 6.89 -7.00
CA MET A 137 12.45 6.94 -5.87
C MET A 137 13.14 7.23 -4.53
N ARG A 138 14.30 6.63 -4.27
CA ARG A 138 15.07 6.90 -3.04
C ARG A 138 15.62 8.32 -3.01
N ARG A 139 15.97 8.91 -4.15
CA ARG A 139 16.37 10.32 -4.25
C ARG A 139 15.21 11.24 -3.88
N ALA A 140 14.04 11.02 -4.47
CA ALA A 140 12.85 11.80 -4.15
C ALA A 140 12.44 11.68 -2.68
N GLN A 141 12.52 10.47 -2.11
CA GLN A 141 12.27 10.24 -0.68
C GLN A 141 13.28 10.96 0.21
N ALA A 142 14.56 11.01 -0.17
CA ALA A 142 15.58 11.71 0.59
C ALA A 142 15.36 13.24 0.59
N GLU A 143 14.96 13.80 -0.55
CA GLU A 143 14.60 15.23 -0.65
C GLU A 143 13.36 15.56 0.19
N ALA A 144 12.34 14.70 0.14
CA ALA A 144 11.15 14.82 0.98
C ALA A 144 11.46 14.72 2.48
N GLU A 145 12.37 13.83 2.88
CA GLU A 145 12.82 13.71 4.27
C GLU A 145 13.46 15.01 4.75
N VAL A 146 14.41 15.56 3.98
CA VAL A 146 15.08 16.82 4.34
C VAL A 146 14.10 17.99 4.37
N THR A 147 13.15 18.03 3.45
CA THR A 147 12.21 19.16 3.29
C THR A 147 11.12 19.16 4.36
N CYS A 148 10.61 17.99 4.74
CA CYS A 148 9.38 17.87 5.52
C CYS A 148 9.60 17.38 6.96
N PHE A 149 10.73 16.71 7.25
CA PHE A 149 10.95 16.11 8.57
C PHE A 149 11.95 16.85 9.47
N TYR A 150 12.81 17.70 8.91
CA TYR A 150 13.70 18.60 9.65
C TYR A 150 13.04 19.96 9.91
#